data_AF-A0A3Q8URA1-F1
#
_entry.id   AF-A0A3Q8URA1-F1
#
_cell.length_a   1.000
_cell.length_b   1.000
_cell.length_c   1.000
_cell.angle_alpha   90.00
_cell.angle_beta   90.00
_cell.angle_gamma   90.00
#
_symmetry.space_group_name_H-M   'P 1'
#
loop_
_entity.id
_entity.type
_entity.pdbx_description
1 polymer ?
#
loop_
_entity_poly.entity_id
_entity_poly.type
_entity_poly.pdbx_seq_one_letter_code
_entity_poly.pdbx_strand_id
1 'polypeptide(L)'
;MSEERGRARDFGIPLTGEPGEWNAITDVPGVEVGYVTLVEGDDVRTGVTALLPRGRDGVGTPCAAGWHSLNGNGEMTGTAWLEESGALAVPVLLTNTYAVGPVHRGVVEWVRRHRRDIAPEWLLPVVTETWDGYLHDIHGAHVTPAHAGAAIDAAAGGPVAEGGVGGGTGMRCYGWKGGSGTASRVVRYGAERYTVGVFVQANFGARRELVVAGTPLGRAAVEAAETAEAEAAEAAPEGGGGRGGTGAGGGPGAERPLPPGAGSVIVVVATDAPLLPGQCKALARRVPLGLARTGTTGSHFSGDLFLAFSTANPSALTSTFPPRPAADGDAGGAGDDAPYETLRFIPWGRVDPFHTAVVEAVEEAVLNVLTAAGPMTGRDGHHVPAFPLAALAGLRGARTD
;
A
#
# COMPACT_ATOMS: atom_id res chain seq x y z
N MET A 1 12.88 -11.56 -25.79
CA MET A 1 11.42 -11.53 -25.58
C MET A 1 11.20 -11.20 -24.11
N SER A 2 10.41 -10.16 -23.79
CA SER A 2 10.08 -9.87 -22.38
C SER A 2 9.21 -11.01 -21.83
N GLU A 3 9.59 -11.55 -20.68
CA GLU A 3 8.81 -12.54 -19.94
C GLU A 3 7.43 -11.94 -19.60
N GLU A 4 6.34 -12.66 -19.90
CA GLU A 4 4.97 -12.22 -19.62
C GLU A 4 4.75 -12.07 -18.11
N ARG A 5 4.34 -10.87 -17.69
CA ARG A 5 4.06 -10.52 -16.29
C ARG A 5 2.58 -10.75 -16.00
N GLY A 6 2.24 -11.08 -14.76
CA GLY A 6 0.89 -11.45 -14.37
C GLY A 6 0.76 -11.53 -12.86
N ARG A 7 -0.32 -12.15 -12.37
CA ARG A 7 -0.60 -12.24 -10.94
C ARG A 7 -0.05 -13.54 -10.36
N ALA A 8 0.17 -13.57 -9.05
CA ALA A 8 0.80 -14.69 -8.35
C ALA A 8 0.09 -16.03 -8.61
N ARG A 9 -1.26 -16.01 -8.61
CA ARG A 9 -2.07 -17.21 -8.88
C ARG A 9 -1.95 -17.71 -10.32
N ASP A 10 -1.73 -16.83 -11.29
CA ASP A 10 -1.58 -17.20 -12.72
C ASP A 10 -0.32 -18.04 -12.94
N PHE A 11 0.69 -17.87 -12.07
CA PHE A 11 1.91 -18.67 -12.09
C PHE A 11 1.83 -19.96 -11.27
N GLY A 12 0.67 -20.24 -10.66
CA GLY A 12 0.41 -21.47 -9.89
C GLY A 12 0.91 -21.45 -8.45
N ILE A 13 1.14 -20.27 -7.87
CA ILE A 13 1.50 -20.16 -6.45
C ILE A 13 0.29 -20.60 -5.60
N PRO A 14 0.44 -21.58 -4.67
CA PRO A 14 -0.67 -22.14 -3.90
C PRO A 14 -1.07 -21.21 -2.72
N LEU A 15 -1.85 -20.18 -3.03
CA LEU A 15 -2.33 -19.20 -2.06
C LEU A 15 -3.70 -19.58 -1.50
N THR A 16 -3.86 -19.46 -0.18
CA THR A 16 -5.07 -19.87 0.55
C THR A 16 -6.18 -18.81 0.48
N GLY A 17 -7.41 -19.22 0.77
CA GLY A 17 -8.59 -18.37 0.81
C GLY A 17 -9.24 -18.16 -0.57
N GLU A 18 -10.55 -17.85 -0.53
CA GLU A 18 -11.37 -17.58 -1.72
C GLU A 18 -11.29 -16.08 -2.06
N PRO A 19 -10.69 -15.69 -3.20
CA PRO A 19 -10.68 -14.29 -3.60
C PRO A 19 -12.06 -13.81 -4.08
N GLY A 20 -12.26 -12.49 -4.10
CA GLY A 20 -13.36 -11.85 -4.82
C GLY A 20 -13.18 -11.93 -6.34
N GLU A 21 -14.10 -11.29 -7.08
CA GLU A 21 -14.15 -11.35 -8.55
C GLU A 21 -12.87 -10.85 -9.20
N TRP A 22 -12.38 -9.69 -8.75
CA TRP A 22 -11.17 -9.05 -9.25
C TRP A 22 -9.94 -9.48 -8.47
N ASN A 23 -10.13 -10.17 -7.34
CA ASN A 23 -9.10 -10.41 -6.33
C ASN A 23 -8.37 -9.10 -6.01
N ALA A 24 -9.11 -8.03 -5.73
CA ALA A 24 -8.58 -6.69 -5.56
C ALA A 24 -9.35 -5.95 -4.46
N ILE A 25 -8.78 -4.85 -3.95
CA ILE A 25 -9.43 -4.07 -2.89
C ILE A 25 -10.82 -3.54 -3.30
N THR A 26 -11.01 -3.33 -4.60
CA THR A 26 -12.26 -2.93 -5.26
C THR A 26 -13.34 -4.01 -5.28
N ASP A 27 -13.04 -5.24 -4.86
CA ASP A 27 -14.08 -6.25 -4.57
C ASP A 27 -14.93 -5.86 -3.35
N VAL A 28 -14.46 -4.92 -2.52
CA VAL A 28 -15.28 -4.30 -1.48
C VAL A 28 -16.23 -3.30 -2.16
N PRO A 29 -17.55 -3.50 -2.11
CA PRO A 29 -18.50 -2.66 -2.84
C PRO A 29 -18.34 -1.17 -2.56
N GLY A 30 -18.25 -0.38 -3.64
CA GLY A 30 -18.11 1.07 -3.59
C GLY A 30 -16.67 1.58 -3.41
N VAL A 31 -15.68 0.72 -3.18
CA VAL A 31 -14.28 1.15 -3.15
C VAL A 31 -13.78 1.41 -4.56
N GLU A 32 -13.11 2.54 -4.77
CA GLU A 32 -12.48 2.91 -6.04
C GLU A 32 -10.97 3.14 -5.87
N VAL A 33 -10.21 2.81 -6.91
CA VAL A 33 -8.75 3.04 -7.00
C VAL A 33 -8.46 3.89 -8.24
N GLY A 34 -7.63 4.91 -8.08
CA GLY A 34 -7.17 5.76 -9.19
C GLY A 34 -5.68 6.02 -9.13
N TYR A 35 -5.09 6.31 -10.28
CA TYR A 35 -3.64 6.48 -10.41
C TYR A 35 -3.29 7.72 -11.24
N VAL A 36 -2.19 8.36 -10.86
CA VAL A 36 -1.32 9.10 -11.77
C VAL A 36 0.06 8.44 -11.72
N THR A 37 0.56 8.02 -12.87
CA THR A 37 1.87 7.36 -13.01
C THR A 37 2.78 8.28 -13.81
N LEU A 38 3.90 8.69 -13.22
CA LEU A 38 4.88 9.59 -13.83
C LEU A 38 6.15 8.80 -14.18
N VAL A 39 6.36 8.60 -15.48
CA VAL A 39 7.56 8.02 -16.06
C VAL A 39 8.04 8.98 -17.15
N GLU A 40 8.88 9.93 -16.76
CA GLU A 40 9.33 11.04 -17.62
C GLU A 40 10.86 11.10 -17.63
N GLY A 41 11.44 11.39 -18.79
CA GLY A 41 12.89 11.42 -18.97
C GLY A 41 13.60 10.18 -18.41
N ASP A 42 14.80 10.39 -17.89
CA ASP A 42 15.63 9.32 -17.33
C ASP A 42 15.49 9.18 -15.79
N ASP A 43 14.91 10.17 -15.11
CA ASP A 43 14.97 10.33 -13.65
C ASP A 43 13.62 10.47 -12.93
N VAL A 44 12.49 10.67 -13.63
CA VAL A 44 11.17 10.74 -12.99
C VAL A 44 10.49 9.36 -13.02
N ARG A 45 10.36 8.72 -11.86
CA ARG A 45 9.76 7.38 -11.68
C ARG A 45 8.89 7.36 -10.44
N THR A 46 7.78 8.10 -10.44
CA THR A 46 6.95 8.29 -9.24
C THR A 46 5.47 8.39 -9.60
N GLY A 47 4.61 8.77 -8.66
CA GLY A 47 3.21 9.03 -8.95
C GLY A 47 2.36 9.13 -7.70
N VAL A 48 1.05 9.04 -7.89
CA VAL A 48 0.05 9.11 -6.83
C VAL A 48 -0.99 8.02 -7.05
N THR A 49 -1.32 7.30 -5.97
CA THR A 49 -2.46 6.38 -5.93
C THR A 49 -3.53 6.99 -5.03
N ALA A 50 -4.79 6.97 -5.46
CA ALA A 50 -5.94 7.37 -4.66
C ALA A 50 -6.83 6.15 -4.36
N LEU A 51 -7.23 6.01 -3.10
CA LEU A 51 -8.17 5.00 -2.61
C LEU A 51 -9.37 5.73 -2.03
N LEU A 52 -10.56 5.48 -2.58
CA LEU A 52 -11.80 6.12 -2.16
C LEU A 52 -12.70 5.08 -1.49
N PRO A 53 -12.90 5.15 -0.16
CA PRO A 53 -13.67 4.14 0.57
C PRO A 53 -15.10 3.93 0.08
N ARG A 54 -15.73 4.97 -0.48
CA ARG A 54 -17.12 4.96 -0.96
C ARG A 54 -17.27 5.61 -2.35
N GLY A 55 -16.19 5.57 -3.12
CA GLY A 55 -16.09 6.27 -4.40
C GLY A 55 -16.16 7.79 -4.28
N ARG A 56 -16.09 8.49 -5.41
CA ARG A 56 -16.08 9.97 -5.45
C ARG A 56 -17.32 10.62 -4.85
N ASP A 57 -18.49 10.08 -5.14
CA ASP A 57 -19.76 10.62 -4.63
C ASP A 57 -19.90 10.41 -3.12
N GLY A 58 -19.31 9.34 -2.59
CA GLY A 58 -19.33 9.00 -1.18
C GLY A 58 -18.37 9.82 -0.32
N VAL A 59 -17.59 10.76 -0.89
CA VAL A 59 -16.49 11.43 -0.17
C VAL A 59 -16.85 11.89 1.24
N GLY A 60 -17.69 12.86 1.57
CA GLY A 60 -17.94 13.24 2.98
C GLY A 60 -18.61 12.22 3.92
N THR A 61 -18.85 10.97 3.49
CA THR A 61 -19.53 9.95 4.29
C THR A 61 -18.51 9.11 5.08
N PRO A 62 -18.51 9.18 6.41
CA PRO A 62 -17.52 8.49 7.23
C PRO A 62 -17.57 6.96 7.10
N CYS A 63 -16.40 6.37 7.26
CA CYS A 63 -16.14 4.95 7.43
C CYS A 63 -15.51 4.75 8.80
N ALA A 64 -15.88 3.67 9.49
CA ALA A 64 -15.11 3.24 10.66
C ALA A 64 -13.71 2.89 10.19
N ALA A 65 -12.68 3.39 10.87
CA ALA A 65 -11.30 3.22 10.47
C ALA A 65 -10.36 3.13 11.68
N GLY A 66 -9.19 2.54 11.46
CA GLY A 66 -8.14 2.46 12.46
C GLY A 66 -6.81 2.12 11.81
N TRP A 67 -5.71 2.55 12.44
CA TRP A 67 -4.37 2.41 11.88
C TRP A 67 -3.41 1.72 12.86
N HIS A 68 -2.30 1.21 12.34
CA HIS A 68 -1.24 0.58 13.11
C HIS A 68 0.14 0.85 12.51
N SER A 69 1.11 1.14 13.37
CA SER A 69 2.53 1.24 13.02
C SER A 69 3.25 0.01 13.57
N LEU A 70 3.85 -0.79 12.68
CA LEU A 70 4.80 -1.83 13.08
C LEU A 70 6.19 -1.23 13.28
N ASN A 71 6.65 -0.40 12.34
CA ASN A 71 7.88 0.38 12.44
C ASN A 71 7.65 1.78 11.86
N GLY A 72 7.82 2.81 12.69
CA GLY A 72 7.40 4.18 12.39
C GLY A 72 8.37 5.03 11.55
N ASN A 73 9.24 4.40 10.75
CA ASN A 73 10.21 5.13 9.93
C ASN A 73 9.59 5.57 8.58
N GLY A 74 8.52 6.35 8.65
CA GLY A 74 7.74 6.84 7.52
C GLY A 74 6.60 7.75 7.96
N GLU A 75 5.80 8.24 7.02
CA GLU A 75 4.73 9.21 7.27
C GLU A 75 3.33 8.71 6.87
N MET A 76 2.34 9.05 7.70
CA MET A 76 0.90 8.88 7.42
C MET A 76 0.12 9.99 8.12
N THR A 77 -0.30 10.99 7.36
CA THR A 77 -1.09 12.11 7.88
C THR A 77 -2.49 11.65 8.30
N GLY A 78 -3.20 12.48 9.06
CA GLY A 78 -4.59 12.21 9.47
C GLY A 78 -4.74 11.14 10.58
N THR A 79 -3.66 10.45 10.96
CA THR A 79 -3.65 9.41 11.99
C THR A 79 -4.11 9.87 13.37
N ALA A 80 -3.83 11.12 13.74
CA ALA A 80 -4.32 11.70 15.00
C ALA A 80 -5.85 11.70 15.08
N TRP A 81 -6.54 12.06 13.99
CA TRP A 81 -8.01 12.05 13.95
C TRP A 81 -8.59 10.65 13.85
N LEU A 82 -7.90 9.74 13.15
CA LEU A 82 -8.24 8.32 13.14
C LEU A 82 -8.16 7.70 14.54
N GLU A 83 -7.17 8.08 15.35
CA GLU A 83 -7.03 7.60 16.72
C GLU A 83 -8.10 8.18 17.66
N GLU A 84 -8.44 9.46 17.49
CA GLU A 84 -9.42 10.16 18.33
C GLU A 84 -10.86 9.73 18.02
N SER A 85 -11.26 9.80 16.74
CA SER A 85 -12.65 9.63 16.32
C SER A 85 -12.95 8.27 15.70
N GLY A 86 -11.92 7.57 15.21
CA GLY A 86 -12.12 6.32 14.48
C GLY A 86 -12.81 6.48 13.13
N ALA A 87 -12.84 7.69 12.56
CA ALA A 87 -13.59 8.00 11.34
C ALA A 87 -12.67 8.43 10.17
N LEU A 88 -12.92 7.85 9.00
CA LEU A 88 -12.31 8.23 7.72
C LEU A 88 -13.39 8.72 6.76
N ALA A 89 -13.35 10.00 6.35
CA ALA A 89 -14.39 10.64 5.53
C ALA A 89 -13.83 11.37 4.30
N VAL A 90 -12.60 11.09 3.90
CA VAL A 90 -11.96 11.64 2.69
C VAL A 90 -11.06 10.58 2.05
N PRO A 91 -10.65 10.73 0.77
CA PRO A 91 -9.78 9.77 0.11
C PRO A 91 -8.45 9.55 0.84
N VAL A 92 -7.90 8.34 0.70
CA VAL A 92 -6.56 7.97 1.17
C VAL A 92 -5.62 8.00 -0.03
N LEU A 93 -4.54 8.78 0.03
CA LEU A 93 -3.58 8.86 -1.08
C LEU A 93 -2.20 8.32 -0.68
N LEU A 94 -1.58 7.59 -1.60
CA LEU A 94 -0.24 7.02 -1.46
C LEU A 94 0.67 7.63 -2.52
N THR A 95 1.88 8.03 -2.13
CA THR A 95 2.85 8.72 -3.00
C THR A 95 4.29 8.45 -2.52
N ASN A 96 5.27 9.22 -3.00
CA ASN A 96 6.62 9.23 -2.47
C ASN A 96 6.78 10.11 -1.22
N THR A 97 7.86 9.90 -0.47
CA THR A 97 8.14 10.56 0.82
C THR A 97 8.08 12.09 0.76
N TYR A 98 8.65 12.72 -0.27
CA TYR A 98 8.74 14.18 -0.34
C TYR A 98 7.48 14.82 -0.93
N ALA A 99 6.59 14.01 -1.49
CA ALA A 99 5.33 14.43 -2.07
C ALA A 99 4.14 14.38 -1.11
N VAL A 100 4.30 13.92 0.14
CA VAL A 100 3.21 13.87 1.13
C VAL A 100 2.53 15.23 1.30
N GLY A 101 3.32 16.30 1.49
CA GLY A 101 2.79 17.67 1.63
C GLY A 101 1.99 18.15 0.40
N PRO A 102 2.58 18.14 -0.81
CA PRO A 102 1.87 18.47 -2.05
C PRO A 102 0.59 17.66 -2.27
N VAL A 103 0.63 16.35 -2.03
CA VAL A 103 -0.54 15.47 -2.22
C VAL A 103 -1.62 15.77 -1.18
N HIS A 104 -1.25 15.97 0.08
CA HIS A 104 -2.18 16.39 1.13
C HIS A 104 -2.89 17.69 0.77
N ARG A 105 -2.14 18.69 0.29
CA ARG A 105 -2.72 19.94 -0.23
C ARG A 105 -3.69 19.67 -1.38
N GLY A 106 -3.32 18.79 -2.31
CA GLY A 106 -4.17 18.41 -3.44
C GLY A 106 -5.51 17.80 -3.03
N VAL A 107 -5.55 16.93 -2.00
CA VAL A 107 -6.80 16.39 -1.46
C VAL A 107 -7.69 17.51 -0.91
N VAL A 108 -7.12 18.41 -0.09
CA VAL A 108 -7.86 19.56 0.48
C VAL A 108 -8.47 20.42 -0.62
N GLU A 109 -7.70 20.71 -1.67
CA GLU A 109 -8.19 21.51 -2.79
C GLU A 109 -9.26 20.78 -3.62
N TRP A 110 -9.10 19.48 -3.85
CA TRP A 110 -10.08 18.68 -4.57
C TRP A 110 -11.42 18.64 -3.81
N VAL A 111 -11.38 18.37 -2.50
CA VAL A 111 -12.58 18.37 -1.64
C VAL A 111 -13.25 19.75 -1.65
N ARG A 112 -12.48 20.84 -1.52
CA ARG A 112 -13.03 22.20 -1.59
C ARG A 112 -13.75 22.50 -2.90
N ARG A 113 -13.31 21.94 -4.02
CA ARG A 113 -13.92 22.14 -5.34
C ARG A 113 -15.17 21.28 -5.54
N HIS A 114 -15.14 20.02 -5.09
CA HIS A 114 -16.17 19.03 -5.44
C HIS A 114 -17.19 18.75 -4.32
N ARG A 115 -16.84 19.02 -3.05
CA ARG A 115 -17.66 18.71 -1.87
C ARG A 115 -17.84 19.94 -0.98
N ARG A 116 -18.66 20.85 -1.49
CA ARG A 116 -18.97 22.15 -0.86
C ARG A 116 -19.69 22.02 0.47
N ASP A 117 -20.32 20.87 0.72
CA ASP A 117 -21.02 20.49 1.95
C ASP A 117 -20.05 20.26 3.12
N ILE A 118 -18.89 19.62 2.89
CA ILE A 118 -17.89 19.35 3.95
C ILE A 118 -16.68 20.29 3.91
N ALA A 119 -16.49 21.03 2.82
CA ALA A 119 -15.40 21.99 2.65
C ALA A 119 -15.26 23.08 3.73
N PRO A 120 -16.33 23.52 4.44
CA PRO A 120 -16.21 24.45 5.56
C PRO A 120 -15.55 23.86 6.81
N GLU A 121 -15.43 22.53 6.91
CA GLU A 121 -14.85 21.84 8.06
C GLU A 121 -13.32 21.75 7.99
N TRP A 122 -12.69 21.32 9.09
CA TRP A 122 -11.26 20.99 9.08
C TRP A 122 -11.08 19.70 8.28
N LEU A 123 -10.30 19.77 7.19
CA LEU A 123 -9.97 18.59 6.40
C LEU A 123 -8.64 18.02 6.90
N LEU A 124 -8.67 16.76 7.34
CA LEU A 124 -7.49 16.01 7.80
C LEU A 124 -7.25 14.76 6.92
N PRO A 125 -6.90 14.92 5.63
CA PRO A 125 -6.61 13.80 4.73
C PRO A 125 -5.58 12.81 5.27
N VAL A 126 -5.76 11.55 4.88
CA VAL A 126 -4.74 10.52 5.03
C VAL A 126 -3.90 10.46 3.77
N VAL A 127 -2.67 10.91 3.87
CA VAL A 127 -1.64 10.81 2.84
C VAL A 127 -0.46 10.10 3.43
N THR A 128 0.05 9.10 2.73
CA THR A 128 1.12 8.25 3.21
C THR A 128 2.05 7.88 2.08
N GLU A 129 3.17 7.26 2.40
CA GLU A 129 4.30 7.21 1.49
C GLU A 129 5.18 5.97 1.62
N THR A 130 5.94 5.73 0.56
CA THR A 130 7.18 4.97 0.62
C THR A 130 8.25 5.72 -0.18
N TRP A 131 9.53 5.42 0.06
CA TRP A 131 10.64 6.14 -0.56
C TRP A 131 11.09 5.55 -1.92
N ASP A 132 10.96 6.29 -3.03
CA ASP A 132 11.39 5.86 -4.38
C ASP A 132 12.70 6.49 -4.87
N GLY A 133 13.42 7.20 -4.00
CA GLY A 133 14.60 7.99 -4.40
C GLY A 133 15.79 7.18 -4.95
N TYR A 134 15.71 5.86 -5.07
CA TYR A 134 16.70 5.07 -5.81
C TYR A 134 16.48 5.16 -7.32
N LEU A 135 15.21 5.08 -7.77
CA LEU A 135 14.84 5.17 -9.19
C LEU A 135 14.37 6.58 -9.58
N HIS A 136 13.94 7.38 -8.61
CA HIS A 136 13.34 8.69 -8.83
C HIS A 136 14.25 9.82 -8.33
N ASP A 137 14.33 10.93 -9.07
CA ASP A 137 14.70 12.24 -8.53
C ASP A 137 13.65 12.71 -7.51
N ILE A 138 13.74 12.18 -6.29
CA ILE A 138 12.80 12.50 -5.21
C ILE A 138 12.92 13.95 -4.72
N HIS A 139 14.04 14.61 -5.02
CA HIS A 139 14.27 16.01 -4.63
C HIS A 139 13.56 16.99 -5.56
N GLY A 140 13.33 16.61 -6.81
CA GLY A 140 12.55 17.40 -7.74
C GLY A 140 11.07 17.43 -7.37
N ALA A 141 10.46 18.62 -7.44
CA ALA A 141 9.05 18.84 -7.11
C ALA A 141 8.11 18.35 -8.24
N HIS A 142 8.29 17.09 -8.66
CA HIS A 142 7.61 16.48 -9.81
C HIS A 142 6.15 16.10 -9.50
N VAL A 143 5.85 15.73 -8.26
CA VAL A 143 4.47 15.49 -7.83
C VAL A 143 3.83 16.80 -7.35
N THR A 144 2.73 17.19 -7.99
CA THR A 144 2.02 18.44 -7.70
C THR A 144 0.66 18.15 -7.06
N PRO A 145 0.02 19.16 -6.41
CA PRO A 145 -1.36 19.04 -5.94
C PRO A 145 -2.37 18.63 -7.04
N ALA A 146 -2.09 19.00 -8.30
CA ALA A 146 -2.94 18.62 -9.43
C ALA A 146 -2.90 17.12 -9.71
N HIS A 147 -1.75 16.46 -9.52
CA HIS A 147 -1.63 15.01 -9.67
C HIS A 147 -2.47 14.25 -8.63
N ALA A 148 -2.59 14.78 -7.41
CA ALA A 148 -3.50 14.22 -6.40
C ALA A 148 -4.97 14.31 -6.85
N GLY A 149 -5.40 15.48 -7.33
CA GLY A 149 -6.76 15.66 -7.86
C GLY A 149 -7.04 14.73 -9.04
N ALA A 150 -6.09 14.63 -9.99
CA ALA A 150 -6.22 13.76 -11.15
C ALA A 150 -6.28 12.26 -10.77
N ALA A 151 -5.52 11.82 -9.75
CA ALA A 151 -5.62 10.45 -9.26
C ALA A 151 -6.99 10.16 -8.63
N ILE A 152 -7.57 11.12 -7.90
CA ILE A 152 -8.94 11.02 -7.36
C ILE A 152 -9.96 10.96 -8.51
N ASP A 153 -9.81 11.80 -9.53
CA ASP A 153 -10.72 11.85 -10.68
C ASP A 153 -10.61 10.61 -11.58
N ALA A 154 -9.46 9.96 -11.62
CA ALA A 154 -9.24 8.72 -12.34
C ALA A 154 -9.76 7.48 -11.59
N ALA A 155 -10.22 7.62 -10.35
CA ALA A 155 -10.62 6.48 -9.53
C ALA A 155 -11.85 5.76 -10.08
N ALA A 156 -11.77 4.43 -10.10
CA ALA A 156 -12.85 3.54 -10.50
C ALA A 156 -12.82 2.21 -9.72
N GLY A 157 -13.95 1.50 -9.69
CA GLY A 157 -14.02 0.12 -9.24
C GLY A 157 -13.53 -0.87 -10.31
N GLY A 158 -13.71 -2.17 -10.08
CA GLY A 158 -13.31 -3.22 -11.01
C GLY A 158 -11.83 -3.62 -10.91
N PRO A 159 -11.20 -4.15 -11.97
CA PRO A 159 -9.82 -4.62 -11.91
C PRO A 159 -8.84 -3.45 -11.68
N VAL A 160 -7.78 -3.71 -10.91
CA VAL A 160 -6.79 -2.72 -10.50
C VAL A 160 -5.43 -3.07 -11.11
N ALA A 161 -4.78 -2.09 -11.75
CA ALA A 161 -3.43 -2.26 -12.27
C ALA A 161 -2.41 -2.44 -11.12
N GLU A 162 -1.44 -3.33 -11.32
CA GLU A 162 -0.40 -3.70 -10.34
C GLU A 162 1.01 -3.49 -10.91
N GLY A 163 2.03 -3.53 -10.07
CA GLY A 163 3.43 -3.30 -10.42
C GLY A 163 3.85 -1.82 -10.32
N GLY A 164 4.65 -1.34 -11.27
CA GLY A 164 5.20 0.01 -11.27
C GLY A 164 4.21 1.10 -11.71
N VAL A 165 3.11 1.26 -10.99
CA VAL A 165 2.05 2.26 -11.27
C VAL A 165 1.74 3.11 -10.04
N GLY A 166 1.17 4.30 -10.25
CA GLY A 166 0.73 5.20 -9.17
C GLY A 166 1.89 5.62 -8.26
N GLY A 167 1.63 5.67 -6.96
CA GLY A 167 2.69 5.85 -5.95
C GLY A 167 3.72 4.71 -5.94
N GLY A 168 3.39 3.53 -6.49
CA GLY A 168 4.29 2.39 -6.58
C GLY A 168 5.35 2.46 -7.70
N THR A 169 5.33 3.49 -8.54
CA THR A 169 6.10 3.55 -9.79
C THR A 169 7.60 3.29 -9.61
N GLY A 170 8.28 4.00 -8.71
CA GLY A 170 9.72 3.87 -8.47
C GLY A 170 10.11 2.91 -7.35
N MET A 171 9.18 2.10 -6.85
CA MET A 171 9.41 1.29 -5.65
C MET A 171 10.16 -0.02 -5.92
N ARG A 172 10.77 -0.58 -4.86
CA ARG A 172 11.60 -1.79 -4.84
C ARG A 172 11.19 -2.75 -3.74
N CYS A 173 10.95 -4.02 -4.04
CA CYS A 173 10.54 -5.01 -3.04
C CYS A 173 11.49 -6.22 -3.08
N TYR A 174 12.06 -6.60 -1.92
CA TYR A 174 13.06 -7.65 -1.77
C TYR A 174 14.25 -7.50 -2.73
N GLY A 175 14.61 -6.27 -3.07
CA GLY A 175 15.68 -5.97 -4.04
C GLY A 175 15.33 -6.23 -5.51
N TRP A 176 14.11 -6.62 -5.84
CA TRP A 176 13.54 -6.59 -7.19
C TRP A 176 12.60 -5.39 -7.35
N LYS A 177 12.00 -5.22 -8.53
CA LYS A 177 11.01 -4.19 -8.75
C LYS A 177 9.83 -4.40 -7.81
N GLY A 178 9.46 -3.35 -7.08
CA GLY A 178 8.28 -3.27 -6.23
C GLY A 178 7.17 -2.45 -6.88
N GLY A 179 6.26 -1.95 -6.07
CA GLY A 179 5.18 -1.07 -6.51
C GLY A 179 3.83 -1.37 -5.89
N SER A 180 2.77 -1.16 -6.65
CA SER A 180 1.38 -1.33 -6.21
C SER A 180 0.89 -2.76 -6.42
N GLY A 181 0.19 -3.31 -5.45
CA GLY A 181 -0.41 -4.63 -5.55
C GLY A 181 -1.68 -4.73 -4.75
N THR A 182 -2.50 -5.73 -5.03
CA THR A 182 -3.80 -5.90 -4.40
C THR A 182 -4.23 -7.36 -4.36
N ALA A 183 -5.08 -7.68 -3.40
CA ALA A 183 -5.72 -8.97 -3.26
C ALA A 183 -7.04 -8.79 -2.49
N SER A 184 -7.91 -9.80 -2.53
CA SER A 184 -9.09 -9.81 -1.66
C SER A 184 -9.43 -11.21 -1.18
N ARG A 185 -10.28 -11.30 -0.16
CA ARG A 185 -10.82 -12.53 0.39
C ARG A 185 -12.28 -12.36 0.72
N VAL A 186 -13.05 -13.38 0.39
CA VAL A 186 -14.45 -13.51 0.77
C VAL A 186 -14.54 -14.11 2.17
N VAL A 187 -15.31 -13.47 3.04
CA VAL A 187 -15.56 -13.93 4.42
C VAL A 187 -17.06 -14.13 4.62
N ARG A 188 -17.46 -15.23 5.25
CA ARG A 188 -18.88 -15.54 5.53
C ARG A 188 -19.17 -15.39 7.01
N TYR A 189 -20.27 -14.73 7.35
CA TYR A 189 -20.75 -14.64 8.73
C TYR A 189 -22.28 -14.67 8.77
N GLY A 190 -22.84 -15.68 9.44
CA GLY A 190 -24.27 -15.94 9.40
C GLY A 190 -24.71 -16.28 7.97
N ALA A 191 -25.76 -15.60 7.49
CA ALA A 191 -26.23 -15.68 6.11
C ALA A 191 -25.55 -14.66 5.17
N GLU A 192 -24.76 -13.73 5.71
CA GLU A 192 -24.12 -12.66 4.94
C GLU A 192 -22.74 -13.09 4.42
N ARG A 193 -22.42 -12.60 3.23
CA ARG A 193 -21.10 -12.68 2.61
C ARG A 193 -20.50 -11.28 2.62
N TYR A 194 -19.26 -11.20 3.05
CA TYR A 194 -18.46 -9.98 3.12
C TYR A 194 -17.17 -10.18 2.34
N THR A 195 -16.47 -9.08 2.09
CA THR A 195 -15.17 -9.03 1.44
C THR A 195 -14.17 -8.31 2.35
N VAL A 196 -12.95 -8.82 2.41
CA VAL A 196 -11.76 -8.10 2.89
C VAL A 196 -10.87 -7.86 1.69
N GLY A 197 -10.69 -6.61 1.32
CA GLY A 197 -9.80 -6.16 0.25
C GLY A 197 -8.50 -5.59 0.81
N VAL A 198 -7.40 -5.75 0.10
CA VAL A 198 -6.08 -5.21 0.48
C VAL A 198 -5.43 -4.51 -0.70
N PHE A 199 -4.86 -3.34 -0.45
CA PHE A 199 -3.95 -2.64 -1.35
C PHE A 199 -2.60 -2.47 -0.66
N VAL A 200 -1.51 -2.72 -1.38
CA VAL A 200 -0.14 -2.55 -0.89
C VAL A 200 0.65 -1.64 -1.82
N GLN A 201 1.44 -0.73 -1.24
CA GLN A 201 2.57 -0.08 -1.90
C GLN A 201 3.85 -0.67 -1.30
N ALA A 202 4.45 -1.63 -2.01
CA ALA A 202 5.57 -2.44 -1.53
C ALA A 202 6.91 -1.85 -1.96
N ASN A 203 7.67 -1.37 -0.97
CA ASN A 203 9.01 -0.83 -1.14
C ASN A 203 9.97 -1.38 -0.05
N PHE A 204 9.89 -2.64 0.34
CA PHE A 204 10.53 -3.16 1.55
C PHE A 204 11.26 -4.49 1.33
N GLY A 205 12.01 -4.92 2.35
CA GLY A 205 12.59 -6.27 2.44
C GLY A 205 13.93 -6.43 1.74
N ALA A 206 14.82 -7.24 2.31
CA ALA A 206 16.10 -7.60 1.72
C ALA A 206 15.95 -8.87 0.87
N ARG A 207 16.68 -8.96 -0.26
CA ARG A 207 16.57 -10.11 -1.19
C ARG A 207 16.59 -11.48 -0.50
N ARG A 208 17.51 -11.69 0.44
CA ARG A 208 17.66 -12.93 1.21
C ARG A 208 16.43 -13.34 2.04
N GLU A 209 15.55 -12.40 2.36
CA GLU A 209 14.39 -12.61 3.22
C GLU A 209 13.20 -13.21 2.47
N LEU A 210 13.13 -13.06 1.13
CA LEU A 210 11.94 -13.43 0.38
C LEU A 210 11.55 -14.89 0.60
N VAL A 211 10.32 -15.09 1.06
CA VAL A 211 9.62 -16.37 1.14
C VAL A 211 8.40 -16.32 0.22
N VAL A 212 8.18 -17.39 -0.55
CA VAL A 212 7.00 -17.54 -1.41
C VAL A 212 6.35 -18.87 -1.10
N ALA A 213 5.09 -18.85 -0.65
CA ALA A 213 4.35 -20.05 -0.22
C ALA A 213 5.16 -20.96 0.71
N GLY A 214 5.86 -20.37 1.69
CA GLY A 214 6.71 -21.08 2.65
C GLY A 214 8.11 -21.46 2.15
N THR A 215 8.41 -21.27 0.86
CA THR A 215 9.73 -21.58 0.28
C THR A 215 10.66 -20.36 0.35
N PRO A 216 11.85 -20.45 0.97
CA PRO A 216 12.77 -19.32 1.14
C PRO A 216 13.58 -19.00 -0.12
N LEU A 217 12.89 -18.61 -1.21
CA LEU A 217 13.49 -18.33 -2.52
C LEU A 217 14.58 -17.25 -2.46
N GLY A 218 14.45 -16.29 -1.55
CA GLY A 218 15.44 -15.24 -1.36
C GLY A 218 16.82 -15.76 -0.96
N ARG A 219 16.89 -16.77 -0.09
CA ARG A 219 18.16 -17.38 0.33
C ARG A 219 18.82 -18.13 -0.81
N ALA A 220 18.05 -18.98 -1.49
CA ALA A 220 18.54 -19.73 -2.64
C ALA A 220 19.09 -18.80 -3.75
N ALA A 221 18.44 -17.65 -3.98
CA ALA A 221 18.91 -16.67 -4.96
C ALA A 221 20.23 -16.00 -4.57
N VAL A 222 20.45 -15.72 -3.28
CA VAL A 222 21.71 -15.15 -2.78
C VAL A 222 22.83 -16.19 -2.83
N GLU A 223 22.58 -17.40 -2.36
CA GLU A 223 23.56 -18.51 -2.39
C GLU A 223 24.01 -18.83 -3.82
N ALA A 224 23.09 -18.85 -4.78
CA ALA A 224 23.42 -19.06 -6.19
C ALA A 224 24.28 -17.92 -6.77
N ALA A 225 24.02 -16.67 -6.39
CA ALA A 225 24.82 -15.53 -6.82
C ALA A 225 26.23 -15.57 -6.22
N GLU A 226 26.36 -15.86 -4.92
CA GLU A 226 27.66 -16.00 -4.24
C GLU A 226 28.49 -17.14 -4.83
N THR A 227 27.85 -18.26 -5.18
CA THR A 227 28.53 -19.40 -5.84
C THR A 227 29.02 -19.01 -7.23
N ALA A 228 28.19 -18.35 -8.04
CA ALA A 228 28.58 -17.91 -9.39
C ALA A 228 29.71 -16.88 -9.36
N GLU A 229 29.74 -15.97 -8.38
CA GLU A 229 30.83 -15.03 -8.17
C GLU A 229 32.14 -15.74 -7.79
N ALA A 230 32.08 -16.73 -6.90
CA ALA A 230 33.24 -17.54 -6.52
C ALA A 230 33.80 -18.33 -7.71
N GLU A 231 32.94 -18.99 -8.49
CA GLU A 231 33.31 -19.73 -9.70
C GLU A 231 33.94 -18.79 -10.75
N ALA A 232 33.40 -17.58 -10.93
CA ALA A 232 33.96 -16.58 -11.84
C ALA A 232 35.33 -16.06 -11.37
N ALA A 233 35.54 -15.94 -10.05
CA ALA A 233 36.82 -15.55 -9.48
C ALA A 233 37.89 -16.65 -9.63
N GLU A 234 37.51 -17.92 -9.50
CA GLU A 234 38.39 -19.08 -9.74
C GLU A 234 38.73 -19.28 -11.22
N ALA A 235 37.80 -18.94 -12.13
CA ALA A 235 38.00 -19.04 -13.58
C ALA A 235 38.81 -17.86 -14.18
N ALA A 236 39.10 -16.82 -13.40
CA ALA A 236 39.90 -15.69 -13.85
C ALA A 236 41.38 -16.11 -14.01
N PRO A 237 42.03 -15.82 -15.16
CA PRO A 237 43.40 -16.27 -15.39
C PRO A 237 44.38 -15.68 -14.36
N GLU A 238 45.22 -16.53 -13.78
CA GLU A 238 46.34 -16.14 -12.90
C GLU A 238 47.37 -15.32 -13.68
N GLY A 239 47.17 -14.00 -13.78
CA GLY A 239 48.04 -13.16 -14.60
C GLY A 239 48.00 -11.65 -14.37
N GLY A 240 47.28 -11.17 -13.36
CA GLY A 240 47.18 -9.74 -13.05
C GLY A 240 47.49 -9.45 -11.60
N GLY A 241 48.77 -9.48 -11.23
CA GLY A 241 49.25 -9.03 -9.93
C GLY A 241 49.01 -7.54 -9.73
N GLY A 242 47.81 -7.18 -9.28
CA GLY A 242 47.44 -5.85 -8.83
C GLY A 242 46.65 -5.99 -7.55
N ARG A 243 47.32 -5.86 -6.40
CA ARG A 243 46.64 -5.59 -5.12
C ARG A 243 45.95 -4.23 -5.22
N GLY A 244 44.74 -4.21 -5.78
CA GLY A 244 43.81 -3.10 -5.67
C GLY A 244 43.30 -3.10 -4.23
N GLY A 245 43.94 -2.30 -3.37
CA GLY A 245 43.47 -2.07 -2.02
C GLY A 245 41.99 -1.70 -2.05
N THR A 246 41.22 -2.27 -1.13
CA THR A 246 39.86 -1.86 -0.81
C THR A 246 39.91 -0.41 -0.35
N GLY A 247 39.85 0.52 -1.30
CA GLY A 247 39.70 1.94 -1.06
C GLY A 247 38.33 2.16 -0.45
N ALA A 248 38.29 2.18 0.89
CA ALA A 248 37.35 3.01 1.62
C ALA A 248 37.68 4.47 1.24
N GLY A 249 37.14 4.90 0.11
CA GLY A 249 37.45 6.17 -0.53
C GLY A 249 36.29 6.63 -1.39
N GLY A 250 35.08 6.64 -0.83
CA GLY A 250 33.99 7.42 -1.39
C GLY A 250 34.36 8.89 -1.26
N GLY A 251 34.65 9.55 -2.39
CA GLY A 251 34.82 11.00 -2.42
C GLY A 251 33.58 11.71 -1.86
N PRO A 252 33.70 12.98 -1.44
CA PRO A 252 32.55 13.77 -1.00
C PRO A 252 31.53 13.85 -2.15
N GLY A 253 30.45 13.07 -2.05
CA GLY A 253 29.42 12.96 -3.09
C GLY A 253 29.06 11.54 -3.55
N ALA A 254 29.79 10.49 -3.14
CA ALA A 254 29.37 9.12 -3.42
C ALA A 254 28.14 8.74 -2.57
N GLU A 255 27.00 8.47 -3.19
CA GLU A 255 25.79 8.04 -2.48
C GLU A 255 26.08 6.75 -1.69
N ARG A 256 25.81 6.80 -0.39
CA ARG A 256 25.96 5.63 0.47
C ARG A 256 24.86 4.63 0.12
N PRO A 257 25.17 3.36 -0.19
CA PRO A 257 24.16 2.37 -0.52
C PRO A 257 23.17 2.21 0.64
N LEU A 258 21.90 2.05 0.31
CA LEU A 258 20.86 1.78 1.29
C LEU A 258 21.16 0.48 2.03
N PRO A 259 20.98 0.43 3.36
CA PRO A 259 21.06 -0.83 4.10
C PRO A 259 20.08 -1.86 3.51
N PRO A 260 20.46 -3.14 3.41
CA PRO A 260 19.53 -4.19 2.98
C PRO A 260 18.23 -4.17 3.80
N GLY A 261 17.10 -4.20 3.11
CA GLY A 261 15.77 -4.17 3.73
C GLY A 261 15.28 -2.79 4.16
N ALA A 262 16.09 -1.72 4.01
CA ALA A 262 15.59 -0.35 4.11
C ALA A 262 14.55 -0.08 3.01
N GLY A 263 13.60 0.81 3.29
CA GLY A 263 12.47 1.10 2.41
C GLY A 263 11.21 1.42 3.21
N SER A 264 10.05 0.98 2.75
CA SER A 264 8.77 1.10 3.47
C SER A 264 7.71 0.15 2.87
N VAL A 265 6.66 -0.13 3.61
CA VAL A 265 5.44 -0.73 3.06
C VAL A 265 4.20 -0.10 3.68
N ILE A 266 3.32 0.37 2.79
CA ILE A 266 1.99 0.83 3.17
C ILE A 266 0.98 -0.21 2.76
N VAL A 267 0.08 -0.55 3.69
CA VAL A 267 -1.04 -1.44 3.41
C VAL A 267 -2.34 -0.78 3.83
N VAL A 268 -3.31 -0.76 2.92
CA VAL A 268 -4.68 -0.35 3.18
C VAL A 268 -5.59 -1.56 3.10
N VAL A 269 -6.35 -1.79 4.15
CA VAL A 269 -7.35 -2.87 4.25
C VAL A 269 -8.74 -2.24 4.17
N ALA A 270 -9.61 -2.80 3.32
CA ALA A 270 -11.01 -2.43 3.23
C ALA A 270 -11.89 -3.63 3.55
N THR A 271 -13.08 -3.39 4.10
CA THR A 271 -14.11 -4.42 4.20
C THR A 271 -15.51 -3.83 4.19
N ASP A 272 -16.48 -4.56 3.68
CA ASP A 272 -17.91 -4.22 3.78
C ASP A 272 -18.57 -4.84 5.03
N ALA A 273 -17.82 -5.56 5.85
CA ALA A 273 -18.30 -6.05 7.13
C ALA A 273 -18.53 -4.89 8.11
N PRO A 274 -19.65 -4.90 8.87
CA PRO A 274 -19.90 -3.89 9.88
C PRO A 274 -18.89 -4.00 11.02
N LEU A 275 -17.93 -3.08 11.08
CA LEU A 275 -16.88 -3.06 12.09
C LEU A 275 -16.87 -1.73 12.84
N LEU A 276 -16.50 -1.80 14.11
CA LEU A 276 -16.17 -0.64 14.92
C LEU A 276 -14.75 -0.14 14.61
N PRO A 277 -14.41 1.12 14.92
CA PRO A 277 -13.04 1.64 14.73
C PRO A 277 -11.95 0.78 15.40
N GLY A 278 -12.19 0.32 16.64
CA GLY A 278 -11.28 -0.57 17.33
C GLY A 278 -11.08 -1.93 16.64
N GLN A 279 -12.10 -2.43 15.91
CA GLN A 279 -12.00 -3.65 15.11
C GLN A 279 -11.23 -3.40 13.81
N CYS A 280 -11.39 -2.24 13.18
CA CYS A 280 -10.55 -1.83 12.06
C CYS A 280 -9.07 -1.75 12.49
N LYS A 281 -8.76 -1.13 13.63
CA LYS A 281 -7.41 -1.15 14.22
C LYS A 281 -6.92 -2.58 14.51
N ALA A 282 -7.81 -3.51 14.88
CA ALA A 282 -7.46 -4.92 15.03
C ALA A 282 -7.10 -5.59 13.69
N LEU A 283 -7.82 -5.29 12.60
CA LEU A 283 -7.47 -5.74 11.25
C LEU A 283 -6.10 -5.18 10.80
N ALA A 284 -5.84 -3.89 11.00
CA ALA A 284 -4.54 -3.28 10.68
C ALA A 284 -3.36 -3.98 11.40
N ARG A 285 -3.57 -4.43 12.64
CA ARG A 285 -2.59 -5.24 13.41
C ARG A 285 -2.36 -6.66 12.85
N ARG A 286 -3.12 -7.12 11.86
CA ARG A 286 -2.89 -8.42 11.20
C ARG A 286 -1.99 -8.30 9.97
N VAL A 287 -1.85 -7.11 9.41
CA VAL A 287 -0.96 -6.88 8.26
C VAL A 287 0.47 -7.39 8.48
N PRO A 288 1.13 -7.15 9.64
CA PRO A 288 2.47 -7.70 9.90
C PRO A 288 2.58 -9.21 9.69
N LEU A 289 1.52 -9.96 10.01
CA LEU A 289 1.53 -11.42 9.89
C LEU A 289 1.53 -11.86 8.42
N GLY A 290 0.85 -11.11 7.54
CA GLY A 290 0.89 -11.37 6.09
C GLY A 290 2.24 -11.01 5.48
N LEU A 291 2.82 -9.86 5.88
CA LEU A 291 4.17 -9.47 5.47
C LEU A 291 5.23 -10.47 5.95
N ALA A 292 5.11 -10.98 7.18
CA ALA A 292 6.02 -11.98 7.71
C ALA A 292 5.98 -13.30 6.92
N ARG A 293 4.85 -13.65 6.28
CA ARG A 293 4.77 -14.83 5.40
C ARG A 293 5.56 -14.66 4.10
N THR A 294 5.78 -13.42 3.65
CA THR A 294 6.72 -13.12 2.56
C THR A 294 8.16 -12.95 3.05
N GLY A 295 8.38 -13.07 4.37
CA GLY A 295 9.68 -13.27 5.00
C GLY A 295 10.35 -12.04 5.60
N THR A 296 9.77 -10.83 5.45
CA THR A 296 10.36 -9.63 6.08
C THR A 296 10.33 -9.73 7.61
N THR A 297 11.34 -9.14 8.25
CA THR A 297 11.43 -9.01 9.70
C THR A 297 11.12 -7.60 10.21
N GLY A 298 10.77 -6.66 9.31
CA GLY A 298 10.52 -5.26 9.67
C GLY A 298 11.81 -4.51 9.96
N SER A 299 12.59 -4.21 8.92
CA SER A 299 13.87 -3.50 9.06
C SER A 299 13.69 -2.17 9.80
N HIS A 300 14.69 -1.77 10.59
CA HIS A 300 14.68 -0.50 11.31
C HIS A 300 14.48 0.71 10.38
N PHE A 301 15.00 0.62 9.15
CA PHE A 301 14.84 1.63 8.11
C PHE A 301 13.65 1.36 7.18
N SER A 302 12.65 0.58 7.61
CA SER A 302 11.42 0.30 6.86
C SER A 302 10.22 1.01 7.49
N GLY A 303 9.61 1.98 6.80
CA GLY A 303 8.34 2.57 7.25
C GLY A 303 7.18 1.61 7.02
N ASP A 304 6.73 0.92 8.06
CA ASP A 304 5.72 -0.13 7.99
C ASP A 304 4.42 0.33 8.67
N LEU A 305 3.55 0.99 7.90
CA LEU A 305 2.34 1.67 8.39
C LEU A 305 1.08 1.16 7.68
N PHE A 306 0.03 0.90 8.45
CA PHE A 306 -1.17 0.23 7.95
C PHE A 306 -2.44 0.95 8.35
N LEU A 307 -3.40 0.99 7.43
CA LEU A 307 -4.74 1.52 7.63
C LEU A 307 -5.76 0.42 7.36
N ALA A 308 -6.84 0.37 8.13
CA ALA A 308 -8.00 -0.44 7.81
C ALA A 308 -9.27 0.39 7.95
N PHE A 309 -10.24 0.19 7.05
CA PHE A 309 -11.55 0.81 7.14
C PHE A 309 -12.68 -0.15 6.77
N SER A 310 -13.88 0.15 7.27
CA SER A 310 -15.13 -0.53 6.94
C SER A 310 -16.08 0.41 6.18
N THR A 311 -16.60 -0.07 5.03
CA THR A 311 -17.61 0.63 4.21
C THR A 311 -19.04 0.34 4.67
N ALA A 312 -19.23 -0.44 5.73
CA ALA A 312 -20.55 -0.64 6.32
C ALA A 312 -21.05 0.63 7.04
N ASN A 313 -22.25 0.55 7.61
CA ASN A 313 -22.85 1.61 8.44
C ASN A 313 -22.78 3.02 7.82
N PRO A 314 -23.23 3.22 6.56
CA PRO A 314 -23.31 4.56 5.99
C PRO A 314 -24.25 5.42 6.86
N SER A 315 -23.85 6.65 7.17
CA SER A 315 -24.56 7.60 8.06
C SER A 315 -24.36 7.42 9.57
N ALA A 316 -23.31 6.71 9.97
CA ALA A 316 -22.87 6.67 11.36
C ALA A 316 -21.41 7.14 11.47
N LEU A 317 -20.97 7.47 12.68
CA LEU A 317 -19.69 8.13 12.98
C LEU A 317 -19.60 9.54 12.35
N THR A 318 -20.73 10.24 12.20
CA THR A 318 -20.68 11.61 11.70
C THR A 318 -20.07 12.53 12.75
N SER A 319 -19.23 13.45 12.29
CA SER A 319 -18.56 14.43 13.13
C SER A 319 -18.52 15.76 12.40
N THR A 320 -19.69 16.34 12.20
CA THR A 320 -19.83 17.67 11.59
C THR A 320 -19.81 18.75 12.67
N PHE A 321 -19.47 19.99 12.32
CA PHE A 321 -19.65 21.08 13.27
C PHE A 321 -21.12 21.22 13.67
N PRO A 322 -21.41 21.38 14.97
CA PRO A 322 -22.75 21.74 15.40
C PRO A 322 -23.19 23.04 14.70
N PRO A 323 -24.47 23.15 14.29
CA PRO A 323 -24.97 24.40 13.76
C PRO A 323 -24.77 25.53 14.78
N ARG A 324 -24.46 26.73 14.29
CA ARG A 324 -24.34 27.90 15.16
C ARG A 324 -25.67 28.09 15.91
N PRO A 325 -25.67 28.36 17.23
CA PRO A 325 -26.87 28.76 17.94
C PRO A 325 -27.53 29.93 17.22
N ALA A 326 -28.85 29.87 17.01
CA ALA A 326 -29.59 30.99 16.47
C ALA A 326 -29.22 32.26 17.26
N ALA A 327 -28.85 33.33 16.56
CA ALA A 327 -28.82 34.63 17.21
C ALA A 327 -30.25 34.95 17.68
N ASP A 328 -30.40 35.60 18.84
CA ASP A 328 -31.72 35.95 19.38
C ASP A 328 -32.61 36.58 18.28
N GLY A 329 -33.62 35.83 17.82
CA GLY A 329 -34.57 36.26 16.79
C GLY A 329 -34.49 35.56 15.42
N ASP A 330 -33.53 34.67 15.16
CA ASP A 330 -33.52 33.86 13.94
C ASP A 330 -34.25 32.52 14.16
N ALA A 331 -35.49 32.43 13.67
CA ALA A 331 -36.34 31.25 13.80
C ALA A 331 -35.91 30.06 12.91
N GLY A 332 -34.74 30.13 12.26
CA GLY A 332 -34.26 29.14 11.29
C GLY A 332 -33.15 28.19 11.77
N GLY A 333 -32.65 28.31 13.01
CA GLY A 333 -31.60 27.42 13.52
C GLY A 333 -32.14 26.01 13.82
N ALA A 334 -31.63 24.98 13.12
CA ALA A 334 -31.87 23.60 13.48
C ALA A 334 -31.46 23.40 14.96
N GLY A 335 -32.43 23.06 15.80
CA GLY A 335 -32.21 22.86 17.23
C GLY A 335 -31.24 21.71 17.52
N ASP A 336 -30.76 21.65 18.77
CA ASP A 336 -29.80 20.68 19.31
C ASP A 336 -30.37 19.24 19.44
N ASP A 337 -31.52 18.96 18.80
CA ASP A 337 -32.27 17.71 18.88
C ASP A 337 -31.79 16.67 17.84
N ALA A 338 -30.47 16.52 17.68
CA ALA A 338 -29.91 15.51 16.79
C ALA A 338 -30.21 14.10 17.35
N PRO A 339 -30.76 13.16 16.54
CA PRO A 339 -31.06 11.81 17.02
C PRO A 339 -29.78 11.00 17.26
N TYR A 340 -29.86 10.00 18.14
CA TYR A 340 -28.77 9.03 18.29
C TYR A 340 -28.48 8.29 16.99
N GLU A 341 -27.20 8.17 16.64
CA GLU A 341 -26.77 7.27 15.59
C GLU A 341 -26.78 5.82 16.07
N THR A 342 -26.98 4.89 15.14
CA THR A 342 -26.99 3.45 15.43
C THR A 342 -26.01 2.73 14.52
N LEU A 343 -25.20 1.84 15.12
CA LEU A 343 -24.25 0.98 14.45
C LEU A 343 -24.62 -0.48 14.67
N ARG A 344 -24.55 -1.31 13.61
CA ARG A 344 -24.38 -2.75 13.78
C ARG A 344 -22.90 -3.10 13.69
N PHE A 345 -22.48 -4.20 14.32
CA PHE A 345 -21.09 -4.65 14.24
C PHE A 345 -20.98 -6.18 14.36
N ILE A 346 -19.94 -6.75 13.74
CA ILE A 346 -19.55 -8.15 13.94
C ILE A 346 -19.14 -8.33 15.41
N PRO A 347 -19.71 -9.27 16.16
CA PRO A 347 -19.30 -9.51 17.55
C PRO A 347 -17.79 -9.83 17.64
N TRP A 348 -17.10 -9.30 18.65
CA TRP A 348 -15.66 -9.48 18.82
C TRP A 348 -15.21 -10.94 18.78
N GLY A 349 -15.98 -11.86 19.37
CA GLY A 349 -15.69 -13.30 19.34
C GLY A 349 -15.88 -13.98 17.97
N ARG A 350 -16.19 -13.21 16.92
CA ARG A 350 -16.46 -13.70 15.55
C ARG A 350 -15.61 -13.00 14.48
N VAL A 351 -14.61 -12.22 14.89
CA VAL A 351 -13.77 -11.44 13.96
C VAL A 351 -12.62 -12.24 13.32
N ASP A 352 -12.27 -13.42 13.86
CA ASP A 352 -11.09 -14.17 13.40
C ASP A 352 -11.08 -14.56 11.92
N PRO A 353 -12.21 -14.93 11.27
CA PRO A 353 -12.22 -15.12 9.82
C PRO A 353 -11.76 -13.88 9.03
N PHE A 354 -12.06 -12.68 9.53
CA PHE A 354 -11.59 -11.42 8.94
C PHE A 354 -10.09 -11.20 9.20
N HIS A 355 -9.59 -11.58 10.38
CA HIS A 355 -8.15 -11.57 10.65
C HIS A 355 -7.39 -12.48 9.68
N THR A 356 -7.86 -13.72 9.49
CA THR A 356 -7.26 -14.66 8.52
C THR A 356 -7.27 -14.08 7.12
N ALA A 357 -8.41 -13.53 6.68
CA ALA A 357 -8.56 -12.92 5.37
C ALA A 357 -7.56 -11.77 5.12
N VAL A 358 -7.30 -10.91 6.12
CA VAL A 358 -6.26 -9.87 6.01
C VAL A 358 -4.88 -10.49 5.80
N VAL A 359 -4.50 -11.50 6.59
CA VAL A 359 -3.17 -12.12 6.48
C VAL A 359 -2.97 -12.73 5.10
N GLU A 360 -3.95 -13.47 4.58
CA GLU A 360 -3.89 -14.12 3.28
C GLU A 360 -3.87 -13.11 2.12
N ALA A 361 -4.70 -12.07 2.19
CA ALA A 361 -4.73 -11.03 1.17
C ALA A 361 -3.43 -10.19 1.16
N VAL A 362 -2.84 -9.89 2.31
CA VAL A 362 -1.56 -9.16 2.36
C VAL A 362 -0.42 -9.97 1.76
N GLU A 363 -0.31 -11.26 2.12
CA GLU A 363 0.68 -12.17 1.53
C GLU A 363 0.55 -12.20 0.01
N GLU A 364 -0.67 -12.39 -0.50
CA GLU A 364 -0.93 -12.43 -1.93
C GLU A 364 -0.66 -11.10 -2.63
N ALA A 365 -1.06 -9.96 -2.05
CA ALA A 365 -0.89 -8.66 -2.65
C ALA A 365 0.61 -8.33 -2.87
N VAL A 366 1.48 -8.69 -1.92
CA VAL A 366 2.94 -8.54 -2.07
C VAL A 366 3.48 -9.42 -3.19
N LEU A 367 3.01 -10.66 -3.31
CA LEU A 367 3.42 -11.56 -4.39
C LEU A 367 2.91 -11.10 -5.76
N ASN A 368 1.72 -10.52 -5.82
CA ASN A 368 1.20 -9.89 -7.03
C ASN A 368 2.07 -8.70 -7.46
N VAL A 369 2.59 -7.89 -6.52
CA VAL A 369 3.59 -6.84 -6.87
C VAL A 369 4.79 -7.47 -7.57
N LEU A 370 5.43 -8.45 -6.95
CA LEU A 370 6.66 -9.05 -7.49
C LEU A 370 6.45 -9.68 -8.86
N THR A 371 5.30 -10.33 -9.06
CA THR A 371 5.01 -11.04 -10.32
C THR A 371 4.53 -10.13 -11.44
N ALA A 372 3.83 -9.03 -11.11
CA ALA A 372 3.35 -8.05 -12.08
C ALA A 372 4.42 -7.01 -12.48
N ALA A 373 5.34 -6.66 -11.58
CA ALA A 373 6.28 -5.58 -11.80
C ALA A 373 7.36 -5.93 -12.85
N GLY A 374 7.50 -5.10 -13.88
CA GLY A 374 8.58 -5.16 -14.88
C GLY A 374 9.88 -4.48 -14.41
N PRO A 375 11.02 -4.76 -15.06
CA PRO A 375 12.28 -4.10 -14.69
C PRO A 375 12.20 -2.59 -14.98
N MET A 376 12.97 -1.78 -14.26
CA MET A 376 12.97 -0.33 -14.45
C MET A 376 14.37 0.26 -14.29
N THR A 377 14.70 1.19 -15.18
CA THR A 377 15.86 2.07 -15.04
C THR A 377 15.37 3.48 -14.73
N GLY A 378 16.01 4.13 -13.78
CA GLY A 378 15.68 5.47 -13.31
C GLY A 378 16.93 6.34 -13.20
N ARG A 379 16.88 7.32 -12.28
CA ARG A 379 17.92 8.33 -12.11
C ARG A 379 19.32 7.73 -12.01
N ASP A 380 20.32 8.46 -12.49
CA ASP A 380 21.73 8.07 -12.45
C ASP A 380 22.02 6.71 -13.12
N GLY A 381 21.11 6.23 -13.98
CA GLY A 381 21.21 4.91 -14.60
C GLY A 381 20.95 3.74 -13.64
N HIS A 382 20.42 4.02 -12.43
CA HIS A 382 20.08 2.97 -11.47
C HIS A 382 19.06 2.01 -12.07
N HIS A 383 19.39 0.73 -12.02
CA HIS A 383 18.57 -0.33 -12.58
C HIS A 383 18.05 -1.26 -11.50
N VAL A 384 16.75 -1.57 -11.55
CA VAL A 384 16.11 -2.55 -10.68
C VAL A 384 15.51 -3.65 -11.56
N PRO A 385 15.98 -4.91 -11.44
CA PRO A 385 15.44 -6.01 -12.22
C PRO A 385 14.05 -6.40 -11.73
N ALA A 386 13.24 -6.97 -12.62
CA ALA A 386 12.02 -7.67 -12.22
C ALA A 386 12.35 -8.97 -11.46
N PHE A 387 11.38 -9.46 -10.68
CA PHE A 387 11.49 -10.77 -10.05
C PHE A 387 11.55 -11.88 -11.11
N PRO A 388 12.47 -12.86 -11.02
CA PRO A 388 12.59 -13.92 -12.01
C PRO A 388 11.44 -14.95 -11.89
N LEU A 389 10.46 -14.93 -12.79
CA LEU A 389 9.27 -15.81 -12.66
C LEU A 389 9.61 -17.29 -12.82
N ALA A 390 10.69 -17.61 -13.54
CA ALA A 390 11.26 -18.96 -13.60
C ALA A 390 11.55 -19.56 -12.21
N ALA A 391 11.83 -18.75 -11.20
CA ALA A 391 12.03 -19.21 -9.81
C ALA A 391 10.77 -19.83 -9.19
N LEU A 392 9.58 -19.59 -9.77
CA LEU A 392 8.30 -20.13 -9.30
C LEU A 392 7.99 -21.53 -9.85
N ALA A 393 8.73 -22.02 -10.84
CA ALA A 393 8.42 -23.28 -11.54
C ALA A 393 8.30 -24.48 -10.58
N GLY A 394 9.11 -24.51 -9.52
CA GLY A 394 9.10 -25.57 -8.51
C GLY A 394 7.98 -25.48 -7.46
N LEU A 395 7.18 -24.40 -7.45
CA LEU A 395 6.10 -24.20 -6.47
C LEU A 395 4.75 -24.75 -6.94
N ARG A 396 4.66 -25.18 -8.20
CA ARG A 396 3.43 -25.74 -8.77
C ARG A 396 3.11 -27.09 -8.13
N GLY A 397 1.98 -27.17 -7.43
CA GLY A 397 1.44 -28.44 -6.91
C GLY A 397 1.80 -28.81 -5.47
N ALA A 398 2.50 -27.95 -4.72
CA ALA A 398 2.84 -28.20 -3.32
C ALA A 398 1.81 -27.55 -2.36
N ARG A 399 0.57 -28.06 -2.34
CA ARG A 399 -0.34 -28.06 -1.17
C ARG A 399 -1.68 -28.70 -1.57
N THR A 400 -1.80 -30.00 -1.33
CA THR A 400 -3.10 -30.67 -1.13
C THR A 400 -3.51 -30.50 0.32
N ASP A 401 -4.66 -29.84 0.51
CA ASP A 401 -5.56 -29.76 1.67
C ASP A 401 -5.01 -29.38 3.06
#